data_AF-A0A382VHT8-F1
#
_entry.id   AF-A0A382VHT8-F1
#
_cell.length_a   1.000
_cell.length_b   1.000
_cell.length_c   1.000
_cell.angle_alpha   90.00
_cell.angle_beta   90.00
_cell.angle_gamma   90.00
#
_symmetry.space_group_name_H-M   'P 1'
#
loop_
_entity.id
_entity.type
_entity.pdbx_description
1 polymer ?
#
loop_
_entity_poly.entity_id
_entity_poly.type
_entity_poly.pdbx_seq_one_letter_code
_entity_poly.pdbx_strand_id
1 'polypeptide(L)' 'MKSEPHVYSYDDLVKDGSTHWDGVRNYQARNFMRDKMRIGDMVLYYHSNTKPPHVAGVSKIC' A
#
# COMPACT_ATOMS: atom_id res chain seq x y z
N MET A 1 1.36 -3.72 -0.05
CA MET A 1 0.19 -2.87 0.23
C MET A 1 -0.81 -3.02 -0.90
N LYS A 2 -2.10 -3.18 -0.61
CA LYS A 2 -3.15 -3.33 -1.64
C LYS A 2 -4.13 -2.17 -1.56
N SER A 3 -4.40 -1.51 -2.67
CA SER A 3 -5.41 -0.45 -2.78
C SER A 3 -6.16 -0.58 -4.10
N GLU A 4 -7.40 -0.14 -4.12
CA GLU A 4 -8.20 -0.06 -5.34
C GLU A 4 -7.86 1.25 -6.07
N PRO A 5 -7.55 1.22 -7.38
CA PRO A 5 -7.06 2.41 -8.10
C PRO A 5 -8.01 3.62 -8.06
N HIS A 6 -9.30 3.38 -7.91
CA HIS A 6 -10.32 4.43 -7.88
C HIS A 6 -10.55 5.01 -6.47
N VAL A 7 -10.00 4.37 -5.43
CA VAL A 7 -10.05 4.86 -4.04
C VAL A 7 -8.77 5.64 -3.74
N TYR A 8 -7.62 5.02 -3.98
CA TYR A 8 -6.32 5.65 -3.83
C TYR A 8 -5.32 4.94 -4.75
N SER A 9 -4.91 5.60 -5.83
CA SER A 9 -4.03 5.02 -6.83
C SER A 9 -2.55 5.15 -6.45
N TYR A 10 -1.68 4.51 -7.25
CA TYR A 10 -0.24 4.71 -7.09
C TYR A 10 0.18 6.11 -7.54
N ASP A 11 -0.47 6.65 -8.57
CA ASP A 11 -0.20 8.00 -9.05
C ASP A 11 -0.57 9.07 -8.02
N ASP A 12 -1.63 8.83 -7.24
CA ASP A 12 -2.00 9.71 -6.12
C ASP A 12 -0.91 9.69 -5.03
N LEU A 13 -0.41 8.50 -4.67
CA LEU A 13 0.73 8.39 -3.75
C LEU A 13 1.98 9.10 -4.28
N VAL A 14 2.27 9.01 -5.58
CA VAL A 14 3.42 9.69 -6.19
C VAL A 14 3.26 11.21 -6.14
N LYS A 15 2.04 11.73 -6.36
CA LYS A 15 1.74 13.17 -6.26
C LYS A 15 1.80 13.68 -4.82
N ASP A 16 1.27 12.91 -3.87
CA ASP A 16 1.26 13.27 -2.44
C ASP A 16 2.66 13.12 -1.80
N GLY A 17 3.51 12.26 -2.38
CA GLY A 17 4.86 11.95 -1.91
C GLY A 17 4.89 10.97 -0.74
N SER A 18 3.96 11.09 0.20
CA SER A 18 3.72 10.11 1.26
C SER A 18 2.27 10.16 1.73
N THR A 19 1.81 9.08 2.38
CA THR A 19 0.47 9.01 2.92
C THR A 19 0.42 8.18 4.19
N HIS A 20 -0.63 8.37 4.98
CA HIS A 20 -0.94 7.49 6.09
C HIS A 20 -1.69 6.25 5.58
N TRP A 21 -1.19 5.06 5.89
CA TRP A 21 -1.84 3.82 5.49
C TRP A 21 -2.85 3.34 6.53
N ASP A 22 -4.11 3.72 6.35
CA ASP A 22 -5.22 3.35 7.23
C ASP A 22 -6.10 2.21 6.65
N GLY A 23 -7.33 2.08 7.15
CA GLY A 23 -8.32 1.15 6.59
C GLY A 23 -8.07 -0.34 6.83
N VAL A 24 -6.95 -0.74 7.43
CA VAL A 24 -6.64 -2.16 7.67
C VAL A 24 -7.52 -2.72 8.79
N ARG A 25 -8.45 -3.60 8.42
CA ARG A 25 -9.36 -4.31 9.35
C ARG A 25 -9.05 -5.80 9.51
N ASN A 26 -8.08 -6.31 8.76
CA ASN A 26 -7.62 -7.70 8.89
C ASN A 26 -6.53 -7.81 9.98
N TYR A 27 -6.75 -8.68 10.97
CA TYR A 27 -5.84 -8.84 12.11
C TYR A 27 -4.43 -9.29 11.70
N GLN A 28 -4.32 -10.21 10.73
CA GLN A 28 -3.03 -10.71 10.27
C GLN A 28 -2.25 -9.61 9.55
N ALA A 29 -2.90 -8.88 8.63
CA ALA A 29 -2.28 -7.76 7.92
C ALA A 29 -1.81 -6.66 8.88
N ARG A 30 -2.64 -6.32 9.88
CA ARG A 30 -2.27 -5.38 10.94
C ARG A 30 -1.03 -5.85 11.70
N ASN A 31 -0.99 -7.12 12.11
CA ASN A 31 0.16 -7.66 12.84
C ASN A 31 1.42 -7.68 11.96
N PHE A 32 1.31 -7.95 10.65
CA PHE A 32 2.44 -7.81 9.73
C PHE A 32 2.96 -6.38 9.68
N MET A 33 2.07 -5.39 9.56
CA MET A 33 2.46 -3.98 9.55
C MET A 33 3.14 -3.54 10.85
N ARG A 34 2.62 -3.98 12.00
CA ARG A 34 3.15 -3.62 13.32
C ARG A 34 4.47 -4.34 13.65
N ASP A 35 4.54 -5.65 13.41
CA ASP A 35 5.59 -6.51 13.96
C ASP A 35 6.73 -6.78 12.97
N LYS A 36 6.49 -6.60 11.67
CA LYS A 36 7.43 -7.01 10.62
C LYS A 36 7.92 -5.87 9.73
N MET A 37 7.13 -4.81 9.54
CA MET A 37 7.56 -3.67 8.74
C MET A 37 8.43 -2.72 9.58
N ARG A 38 9.47 -2.18 8.96
CA ARG A 38 10.38 -1.18 9.54
C ARG A 38 10.48 0.02 8.62
N ILE A 39 10.80 1.18 9.19
CA ILE A 39 11.13 2.38 8.42
C ILE A 39 12.28 2.05 7.47
N GLY A 40 12.11 2.39 6.19
CA GLY A 40 13.04 2.09 5.11
C GLY A 40 12.69 0.83 4.31
N ASP A 41 11.81 -0.05 4.78
CA ASP A 41 11.45 -1.26 4.06
C ASP A 41 10.71 -0.93 2.75
N MET A 42 11.09 -1.62 1.69
CA MET A 42 10.43 -1.52 0.39
C MET A 42 9.24 -2.48 0.33
N VAL A 43 8.10 -1.98 -0.12
CA VAL A 43 6.86 -2.73 -0.28
C VAL A 43 6.30 -2.59 -1.69
N LEU A 44 5.69 -3.65 -2.19
CA LEU A 44 4.97 -3.61 -3.46
C LEU A 44 3.62 -2.90 -3.25
N TYR A 45 3.33 -1.92 -4.09
CA TYR A 45 2.02 -1.29 -4.19
C TYR A 45 1.20 -2.03 -5.25
N TYR A 46 0.11 -2.66 -4.82
CA TYR A 46 -0.68 -3.55 -5.65
C TYR A 46 -2.09 -3.00 -5.86
N HIS A 47 -2.49 -2.88 -7.12
CA HIS A 47 -3.84 -2.48 -7.49
C HIS A 47 -4.78 -3.70 -7.44
N SER A 48 -5.64 -3.72 -6.42
CA SER A 48 -6.70 -4.72 -6.25
C SER A 48 -8.02 -4.27 -6.87
N ASN A 49 -8.95 -5.22 -7.04
CA ASN A 49 -10.29 -4.97 -7.58
C ASN A 49 -10.32 -4.17 -8.90
N THR A 50 -9.29 -4.38 -9.72
CA THR A 50 -9.16 -3.79 -11.06
C THR A 50 -8.93 -4.91 -12.07
N LYS A 51 -9.15 -4.62 -13.36
CA LYS A 51 -8.97 -5.56 -14.46
C LYS A 51 -7.99 -4.97 -15.48
N PRO A 52 -6.75 -5.50 -15.61
CA PRO A 52 -6.16 -6.60 -14.83
C PRO A 52 -5.61 -6.13 -13.47
N PRO A 53 -5.68 -6.97 -12.41
CA PRO A 53 -5.03 -6.67 -11.14
C PRO A 53 -3.52 -6.85 -11.28
N HIS A 54 -2.73 -5.89 -10.79
CA HIS A 54 -1.30 -5.83 -11.06
C HIS A 54 -0.53 -5.09 -9.95
N VAL A 55 0.80 -5.28 -9.94
CA VAL A 55 1.71 -4.43 -9.15
C VAL A 55 1.83 -3.10 -9.90
N ALA A 56 1.38 -2.02 -9.29
CA ALA A 56 1.43 -0.69 -9.87
C ALA A 56 2.77 0.01 -9.65
N GLY A 57 3.48 -0.35 -8.57
CA GLY A 57 4.79 0.21 -8.27
C GLY A 57 5.38 -0.28 -6.96
N VAL A 58 6.41 0.43 -6.51
CA VAL A 58 7.08 0.21 -5.23
C VAL A 58 6.93 1.43 -4.35
N SER A 59 6.84 1.21 -3.05
CA SER A 59 6.76 2.25 -2.03
C SER A 59 7.69 1.91 -0.88
N LYS A 60 8.04 2.91 -0.08
CA LYS A 60 8.91 2.75 1.09
C LYS A 60 8.12 3.07 2.35
N ILE A 61 8.30 2.27 3.40
CA ILE A 61 7.78 2.61 4.72
C ILE A 61 8.60 3.77 5.28
N CYS A 62 7.94 4.85 5.69
CA CYS A 62 8.56 6.06 6.22
C CYS A 62 7.97 6.46 7.57
#